data_AF-A0A524ILP2-F1
#
_entry.id   AF-A0A524ILP2-F1
#
_cell.length_a   1.000
_cell.length_b   1.000
_cell.length_c   1.000
_cell.angle_alpha   90.00
_cell.angle_beta   90.00
_cell.angle_gamma   90.00
#
_symmetry.space_group_name_H-M   'P 1'
#
loop_
_entity.id
_entity.type
_entity.pdbx_description
1 polymer ?
#
loop_
_entity_poly.entity_id
_entity_poly.type
_entity_poly.pdbx_seq_one_letter_code
_entity_poly.pdbx_strand_id
1 'polypeptide(L)' 'MKHLNLPDYETFRRTVLEATGVSFCTRLHFGRTLPGESERYIRFSYSGIDTEAIEEGIHVFRQFVETHDARSRERTA' A
#
# COMPACT_ATOMS: atom_id res chain seq x y z
N MET A 1 3.68 -7.81 3.15
CA MET A 1 4.78 -6.83 2.97
C MET A 1 6.17 -7.46 2.96
N LYS A 2 6.33 -8.78 3.18
CA LYS A 2 7.65 -9.46 3.17
C LYS A 2 8.47 -9.19 1.89
N HIS A 3 7.81 -9.08 0.75
CA HIS A 3 8.48 -8.82 -0.53
C HIS A 3 8.74 -7.34 -0.81
N LEU A 4 8.18 -6.42 -0.03
CA LEU A 4 8.39 -4.98 -0.18
C LEU A 4 9.53 -4.44 0.69
N ASN A 5 10.19 -5.31 1.49
CA ASN A 5 11.17 -4.93 2.51
C ASN A 5 10.66 -3.88 3.52
N LEU A 6 9.35 -3.83 3.74
CA LEU A 6 8.70 -2.93 4.70
C LEU A 6 8.14 -3.79 5.85
N PRO A 7 8.64 -3.59 7.10
CA PRO A 7 8.47 -4.56 8.18
C PRO A 7 7.05 -4.57 8.78
N ASP A 8 6.35 -3.43 8.74
CA ASP A 8 5.07 -3.25 9.42
C ASP A 8 4.15 -2.28 8.67
N TYR A 9 2.92 -2.18 9.20
CA TYR A 9 1.87 -1.32 8.66
C TYR A 9 2.24 0.16 8.64
N GLU A 10 2.92 0.64 9.67
CA GLU A 10 3.17 2.07 9.82
C GLU A 10 4.30 2.53 8.92
N THR A 11 5.37 1.73 8.84
CA THR A 11 6.47 1.95 7.91
C THR A 11 5.95 1.91 6.47
N PHE A 12 5.11 0.92 6.11
CA PHE A 12 4.49 0.86 4.78
C PHE A 12 3.65 2.09 4.46
N ARG A 13 2.74 2.49 5.37
CA ARG A 13 1.85 3.64 5.18
C ARG A 13 2.61 4.93 4.98
N ARG A 14 3.61 5.19 5.83
CA ARG A 14 4.41 6.42 5.76
C ARG A 14 5.27 6.46 4.51
N THR A 15 5.95 5.37 4.17
CA THR A 15 6.81 5.33 2.97
C THR A 15 6.01 5.53 1.69
N VAL A 16 4.81 4.94 1.57
CA VAL A 16 3.95 5.20 0.40
C VAL A 16 3.55 6.67 0.33
N LEU A 17 3.10 7.26 1.46
CA LEU A 17 2.70 8.66 1.51
C LEU A 17 3.84 9.59 1.09
N GLU A 18 5.03 9.39 1.64
CA GLU A 18 6.22 10.21 1.35
C GLU A 18 6.67 10.06 -0.11
N ALA A 19 6.62 8.86 -0.68
CA ALA A 19 7.11 8.59 -2.03
C ALA A 19 6.11 8.95 -3.14
N THR A 20 4.81 8.89 -2.87
CA THR A 20 3.76 8.96 -3.90
C THR A 20 2.68 10.00 -3.65
N GLY A 21 2.59 10.54 -2.43
CA GLY A 21 1.46 11.38 -2.00
C GLY A 21 0.18 10.60 -1.68
N VAL A 22 0.12 9.28 -1.95
CA VAL A 22 -1.06 8.45 -1.69
C VAL A 22 -1.16 8.14 -0.20
N SER A 23 -2.29 8.51 0.41
CA SER A 23 -2.61 8.23 1.82
C SER A 23 -3.73 7.20 1.94
N PHE A 24 -3.63 6.30 2.92
CA PHE A 24 -4.65 5.29 3.22
C PHE A 24 -4.67 4.90 4.69
N CYS A 25 -5.77 4.29 5.13
CA CYS A 25 -5.85 3.66 6.44
C CYS A 25 -5.34 2.22 6.37
N THR A 26 -4.66 1.78 7.42
CA THR A 26 -4.29 0.36 7.62
C THR A 26 -5.35 -0.37 8.45
N ARG A 27 -5.36 -1.71 8.39
CA ARG A 27 -6.23 -2.57 9.23
C ARG A 27 -6.22 -2.20 10.72
N LEU A 28 -5.09 -1.73 11.24
CA LEU A 28 -4.90 -1.38 12.65
C LEU A 28 -5.63 -0.10 13.09
N HIS A 29 -6.04 0.75 12.13
CA HIS A 29 -6.90 1.91 12.44
C HIS A 29 -8.32 1.51 12.86
N PHE A 30 -8.71 0.25 12.61
CA PHE A 30 -10.04 -0.29 12.91
C PHE A 30 -9.99 -1.32 14.06
N GLY A 31 -9.07 -1.10 15.00
CA GLY A 31 -8.85 -1.98 16.14
C GLY A 31 -7.80 -3.06 15.90
N ARG A 32 -7.77 -4.03 16.80
CA ARG A 32 -6.73 -5.06 16.85
C ARG A 32 -7.02 -6.19 15.84
N THR A 33 -5.96 -6.88 15.44
CA THR A 33 -6.05 -8.12 14.66
C THR A 33 -6.67 -9.23 15.49
N LEU A 34 -7.43 -10.11 14.85
CA LEU A 34 -7.99 -11.30 15.50
C LEU A 34 -6.92 -12.38 15.69
N PRO A 35 -7.08 -13.29 16.67
CA PRO A 35 -6.23 -14.47 16.77
C PRO A 35 -6.25 -15.27 15.46
N GLY A 36 -5.06 -15.55 14.91
CA GLY A 36 -4.91 -16.27 13.64
C GLY A 36 -5.01 -15.43 12.37
N GLU A 37 -5.22 -14.11 12.45
CA GLU A 37 -5.26 -13.22 11.27
C GLU A 37 -3.84 -13.08 10.66
N SER A 38 -3.58 -13.77 9.55
CA SER A 38 -2.31 -13.70 8.80
C SER A 38 -2.28 -12.58 7.78
N GLU A 39 -3.44 -12.24 7.22
CA GLU A 39 -3.57 -11.33 6.10
C GLU A 39 -3.25 -9.87 6.50
N ARG A 40 -3.01 -9.05 5.47
CA ARG A 40 -2.69 -7.63 5.64
C ARG A 40 -3.60 -6.80 4.76
N TYR A 41 -4.29 -5.83 5.36
CA TYR A 41 -5.29 -5.00 4.67
C TYR A 41 -5.02 -3.50 4.81
N ILE A 42 -5.34 -2.78 3.74
CA ILE A 42 -5.43 -1.33 3.70
C ILE A 42 -6.82 -0.92 3.21
N ARG A 43 -7.20 0.33 3.46
CA ARG A 43 -8.49 0.89 3.04
C ARG A 43 -8.28 2.25 2.39
N PHE A 44 -8.75 2.38 1.15
CA PHE A 44 -8.85 3.65 0.45
C PHE A 44 -10.21 4.32 0.69
N SER A 45 -10.22 5.64 0.65
CA SER A 45 -11.43 6.47 0.55
C SER A 45 -11.27 7.39 -0.64
N TYR A 46 -12.29 7.46 -1.49
CA TYR A 46 -12.28 8.26 -2.71
C TYR A 46 -13.24 9.46 -2.62
N SER A 47 -13.72 9.78 -1.42
CA SER A 47 -14.58 10.93 -1.19
C SER A 47 -13.86 12.24 -1.55
N GLY A 48 -14.46 13.03 -2.44
CA GLY A 48 -13.96 14.37 -2.78
C GLY A 48 -12.96 14.43 -3.94
N ILE A 49 -12.81 13.33 -4.70
CA ILE A 49 -12.02 13.27 -5.93
C ILE A 49 -12.80 12.60 -7.06
N ASP A 50 -12.45 12.89 -8.31
CA ASP A 50 -13.04 12.29 -9.51
C ASP A 50 -12.34 10.99 -9.92
N THR A 51 -12.85 10.35 -10.97
CA THR A 51 -12.33 9.06 -11.44
C THR A 51 -10.90 9.18 -11.95
N GLU A 52 -10.59 10.26 -12.63
CA GLU A 52 -9.27 10.57 -13.17
C GLU A 52 -8.22 10.63 -12.05
N ALA A 53 -8.51 11.34 -10.96
CA ALA A 53 -7.62 11.41 -9.80
C ALA A 53 -7.51 10.05 -9.06
N ILE A 54 -8.58 9.24 -9.04
CA ILE A 54 -8.53 7.88 -8.49
C ILE A 54 -7.58 7.01 -9.31
N GLU A 55 -7.71 7.04 -10.64
CA GLU A 55 -6.88 6.25 -11.55
C GLU A 55 -5.40 6.64 -11.43
N GLU A 56 -5.09 7.93 -11.38
CA GLU A 56 -3.74 8.44 -11.16
C GLU A 56 -3.17 7.94 -9.83
N GLY A 57 -3.92 8.10 -8.73
CA GLY A 57 -3.50 7.67 -7.39
C GLY A 57 -3.24 6.17 -7.30
N ILE A 58 -4.10 5.35 -7.90
CA ILE A 58 -3.90 3.90 -7.94
C ILE A 58 -2.73 3.52 -8.86
N HIS A 59 -2.52 4.24 -9.95
CA HIS A 59 -1.38 4.02 -10.85
C HIS A 59 -0.04 4.23 -10.14
N VAL A 60 0.15 5.38 -9.48
CA VAL A 60 1.41 5.67 -8.76
C VAL A 60 1.62 4.73 -7.57
N PHE A 61 0.55 4.35 -6.88
CA PHE A 61 0.61 3.34 -5.81
C PHE A 61 1.06 1.98 -6.36
N ARG A 62 0.53 1.56 -7.50
CA ARG A 62 0.94 0.32 -8.18
C ARG A 62 2.41 0.36 -8.57
N GLN A 63 2.88 1.45 -9.18
CA GLN A 63 4.29 1.61 -9.56
C GLN A 63 5.22 1.52 -8.36
N PHE A 64 4.83 2.12 -7.23
CA PHE A 64 5.57 1.99 -5.97
C PHE A 64 5.67 0.52 -5.55
N VAL A 65 4.55 -0.20 -5.49
CA VAL A 65 4.52 -1.61 -5.09
C VAL A 65 5.37 -2.47 -6.03
N GLU A 66 5.25 -2.29 -7.35
CA GLU A 66 6.01 -3.06 -8.33
C GLU A 66 7.53 -2.80 -8.24
N THR A 67 7.95 -1.55 -8.04
CA THR A 67 9.37 -1.16 -7.90
C THR A 67 10.01 -1.72 -6.61
N HIS A 68 9.23 -1.83 -5.55
CA HIS A 68 9.68 -2.30 -4.24
C HIS A 68 9.48 -3.81 -4.05
N ASP A 69 8.69 -4.48 -4.90
CA ASP A 69 8.53 -5.93 -4.85
C ASP A 69 9.83 -6.60 -5.33
N ALA A 70 10.52 -7.25 -4.39
CA ALA A 70 11.75 -8.00 -4.64
C ALA A 70 11.59 -9.04 -5.77
N ARG A 71 10.37 -9.57 -6.01
CA ARG A 71 10.09 -10.53 -7.09
C ARG A 71 9.95 -9.89 -8.46
N SER A 72 9.64 -8.60 -8.53
CA SER A 72 9.51 -7.90 -9.82
C SER A 72 10.84 -7.87 -10.59
N ARG A 73 11.97 -8.07 -9.92
CA ARG A 73 13.31 -8.10 -10.53
C ARG A 73 13.64 -9.43 -11.22
N GLU A 74 12.94 -10.52 -10.86
CA GLU A 74 13.14 -11.86 -11.46
C GLU A 74 12.26 -12.09 -12.69
N ARG A 75 11.16 -11.33 -12.87
CA ARG A 75 10.25 -11.46 -14.02
C ARG A 75 10.73 -10.76 -15.30
N THR A 76 11.78 -9.95 -15.20
CA THR A 76 12.35 -9.16 -16.31
C THR A 76 13.70 -9.71 -16.77
N ALA A 77 14.12 -10.87 -16.26
CA ALA A 77 15.35 -11.58 -16.61
C ALA A 77 15.05 -12.81 -17.46
#